data_AF-A0A817H018-F1
#
_entry.id   AF-A0A817H018-F1
#
_cell.length_a   1.000
_cell.length_b   1.000
_cell.length_c   1.000
_cell.angle_alpha   90.00
_cell.angle_beta   90.00
_cell.angle_gamma   90.00
#
_symmetry.space_group_name_H-M   'P 1'
#
loop_
_entity.id
_entity.type
_entity.pdbx_description
1 polymer ?
#
loop_
_entity_poly.entity_id
_entity_poly.type
_entity_poly.pdbx_seq_one_letter_code
_entity_poly.pdbx_strand_id
1 'polypeptide(L)'
;MRKRTPAGIAAAEIDDMTIHSFLGEQRNFGEPQTIKPGDAKLEKEWRSIEYLLIAEMSMVGLTLLAKHSDPQVSFGGVTIIFFGDYLQYRSVYDALVHTDLTLAPKTKPRKRPTEKEIQQRVVRSLILQSNCVTKHLPGLLPFVPGMPVILTQNIAIKLGLINGINGIFRQLVYQSDSVSTNSLSEAFPSGTRYVHRPVYALIEITKAKIGCNLEALHPKLVPVLLMEQIFRVDIGDILPNDRKQKLNQTAILSIKRRALPLVSAYLITTHKSQGQSLNKVVIDLRLPNETDDIAAIYVPLSRVKRLIDLVILRHFDYKVLLIKLNQSQLAEMERPDKL
;
A
#
# COMPACT_ATOMS: atom_id res chain seq x y z
N MET A 1 9.06 18.62 19.57
CA MET A 1 9.56 18.18 18.24
C MET A 1 8.84 16.90 17.82
N ARG A 2 8.35 16.80 16.58
CA ARG A 2 7.64 15.62 16.02
C ARG A 2 8.24 15.23 14.66
N LYS A 3 8.32 13.92 14.35
CA LYS A 3 8.87 13.39 13.08
C LYS A 3 7.76 12.73 12.26
N ARG A 4 7.68 12.99 10.96
CA ARG A 4 6.61 12.44 10.09
C ARG A 4 7.16 12.00 8.75
N THR A 5 6.56 10.96 8.19
CA THR A 5 6.83 10.48 6.83
C THR A 5 5.51 10.17 6.10
N PRO A 6 5.45 10.26 4.77
CA PRO A 6 4.25 9.92 4.00
C PRO A 6 4.02 8.40 3.87
N ALA A 7 5.07 7.59 3.92
CA ALA A 7 4.99 6.14 3.79
C ALA A 7 4.90 5.43 5.16
N GLY A 8 3.92 4.53 5.32
CA GLY A 8 3.73 3.76 6.56
C GLY A 8 4.94 2.96 7.02
N ILE A 9 5.69 2.35 6.09
CA ILE A 9 6.90 1.59 6.42
C ILE A 9 7.99 2.51 6.95
N ALA A 10 8.22 3.66 6.31
CA ALA A 10 9.19 4.65 6.78
C ALA A 10 8.78 5.24 8.14
N ALA A 11 7.47 5.43 8.38
CA ALA A 11 6.96 5.88 9.68
C ALA A 11 7.25 4.86 10.80
N ALA A 12 7.17 3.56 10.47
CA ALA A 12 7.48 2.50 11.40
C ALA A 12 8.97 2.41 11.78
N GLU A 13 9.87 2.81 10.88
CA GLU A 13 11.31 2.86 11.18
C GLU A 13 11.68 4.00 12.12
N ILE A 14 10.90 5.08 12.14
CA ILE A 14 11.11 6.24 13.03
C ILE A 14 10.23 6.21 14.29
N ASP A 15 9.55 5.08 14.58
CA ASP A 15 8.64 4.91 15.72
C ASP A 15 7.52 5.98 15.79
N ASP A 16 7.06 6.46 14.63
CA ASP A 16 6.08 7.53 14.53
C ASP A 16 4.93 7.17 13.56
N MET A 17 4.04 8.11 13.28
CA MET A 17 2.90 7.93 12.37
C MET A 17 3.08 8.65 11.03
N THR A 18 2.28 8.27 10.04
CA THR A 18 2.33 8.93 8.74
C THR A 18 1.80 10.36 8.81
N ILE A 19 2.27 11.22 7.92
CA ILE A 19 1.80 12.62 7.82
C ILE A 19 0.28 12.69 7.59
N HIS A 20 -0.29 11.78 6.79
CA HIS A 20 -1.73 11.72 6.55
C HIS A 20 -2.52 11.38 7.82
N SER A 21 -2.05 10.38 8.60
CA SER A 21 -2.68 10.05 9.88
C SER A 21 -2.56 11.16 10.91
N PHE A 22 -1.43 11.88 10.92
CA PHE A 22 -1.19 13.01 11.80
C PHE A 22 -2.03 14.24 11.46
N LEU A 23 -2.21 14.52 10.17
CA LEU A 23 -3.07 15.59 9.70
C LEU A 23 -4.56 15.24 9.83
N GLY A 24 -4.91 13.98 10.12
CA GLY A 24 -6.30 13.54 10.23
C GLY A 24 -6.96 13.26 8.88
N GLU A 25 -6.20 13.24 7.77
CA GLU A 25 -6.73 12.87 6.46
C GLU A 25 -6.87 11.34 6.34
N GLN A 26 -8.08 10.84 6.58
CA GLN A 26 -8.48 9.46 6.26
C GLN A 26 -9.00 9.43 4.81
N ARG A 27 -8.25 8.83 3.88
CA ARG A 27 -8.74 8.59 2.52
C ARG A 27 -9.76 7.45 2.51
N ASN A 28 -11.01 7.76 2.84
CA ASN A 28 -12.13 6.97 2.35
C ASN A 28 -12.32 7.30 0.87
N PHE A 29 -12.54 6.30 0.02
CA PHE A 29 -12.97 6.44 -1.39
C PHE A 29 -14.42 6.99 -1.49
N GLY A 30 -14.70 8.05 -0.72
CA GLY A 30 -15.94 8.83 -0.67
C GLY A 30 -15.57 10.30 -0.52
N GLU A 31 -16.54 11.14 -0.15
CA GLU A 31 -16.31 12.58 0.05
C GLU A 31 -15.06 12.84 0.90
N PRO A 32 -14.19 13.79 0.49
CA PRO A 32 -13.05 14.17 1.30
C PRO A 32 -13.59 14.61 2.66
N GLN A 33 -13.25 13.87 3.71
CA GLN A 33 -13.44 14.38 5.06
C GLN A 33 -12.46 15.53 5.23
N THR A 34 -12.93 16.73 4.93
CA THR A 34 -12.24 17.96 5.28
C THR A 34 -12.25 18.06 6.79
N ILE A 35 -11.06 18.08 7.38
CA ILE A 35 -10.89 18.44 8.78
C ILE A 35 -11.53 19.81 8.95
N LYS A 36 -12.52 19.90 9.84
CA LYS A 36 -13.13 21.17 10.18
C LYS A 36 -12.20 21.87 11.19
N PRO A 37 -11.82 23.15 10.96
CA PRO A 37 -11.22 23.98 12.00
C PRO A 37 -12.09 23.91 13.27
N GLY A 38 -11.50 23.74 14.46
CA GLY A 38 -12.24 23.56 15.71
C GLY A 38 -12.24 22.14 16.30
N ASP A 39 -11.55 21.16 15.70
CA ASP A 39 -11.36 19.85 16.34
C ASP A 39 -10.43 19.98 17.56
N ALA A 40 -11.02 20.10 18.74
CA ALA A 40 -10.33 20.32 20.01
C ALA A 40 -9.24 19.27 20.31
N LYS A 41 -9.34 18.05 19.77
CA LYS A 41 -8.33 17.01 19.97
C LYS A 41 -7.09 17.29 19.12
N LEU A 42 -7.29 17.57 17.83
CA LEU A 42 -6.19 17.92 16.92
C LEU A 42 -5.57 19.25 17.35
N GLU A 43 -6.36 20.27 17.67
CA GLU A 43 -5.85 21.55 18.14
C GLU A 43 -4.98 21.40 19.38
N LYS A 44 -5.39 20.59 20.36
CA LYS A 44 -4.58 20.30 21.55
C LYS A 44 -3.27 19.58 21.20
N GLU A 45 -3.28 18.65 20.25
CA GLU A 45 -2.07 17.99 19.78
C GLU A 45 -1.12 18.95 19.07
N TRP A 46 -1.64 19.85 18.23
CA TRP A 46 -0.87 20.79 17.42
C TRP A 46 -0.32 21.98 18.21
N ARG A 47 -1.05 22.49 19.23
CA ARG A 47 -0.67 23.68 20.01
C ARG A 47 0.66 23.56 20.76
N SER A 48 1.12 22.33 20.99
CA SER A 48 2.39 22.04 21.69
C SER A 48 3.58 21.83 20.75
N ILE A 49 3.38 21.94 19.44
CA ILE A 49 4.40 21.61 18.43
C ILE A 49 5.09 22.87 17.96
N GLU A 50 6.37 23.00 18.29
CA GLU A 50 7.24 24.08 17.81
C GLU A 50 7.99 23.69 16.52
N TYR A 51 8.38 22.42 16.41
CA TYR A 51 9.13 21.88 15.28
C TYR A 51 8.47 20.62 14.71
N LEU A 52 8.26 20.62 13.39
CA LEU A 52 7.77 19.50 12.60
C LEU A 52 8.83 19.08 11.57
N LEU A 53 9.34 17.86 11.72
CA LEU A 53 10.29 17.25 10.77
C LEU A 53 9.52 16.37 9.80
N ILE A 54 9.61 16.63 8.50
CA ILE A 54 8.97 15.82 7.45
C ILE A 54 10.06 15.20 6.59
N ALA A 55 10.17 13.87 6.62
CA ALA A 55 11.08 13.10 5.78
C ALA A 55 10.36 12.48 4.58
N GLU A 56 11.12 12.15 3.52
CA GLU A 56 10.61 11.67 2.22
C GLU A 56 9.67 12.67 1.55
N MET A 57 10.08 13.95 1.54
CA MET A 57 9.28 15.07 1.02
C MET A 57 8.81 14.88 -0.44
N SER A 58 9.55 14.13 -1.27
CA SER A 58 9.15 13.83 -2.65
C SER A 58 7.76 13.18 -2.74
N MET A 59 7.38 12.40 -1.72
CA MET A 59 6.11 11.69 -1.66
C MET A 59 4.96 12.52 -1.03
N VAL A 60 5.21 13.77 -0.64
CA VAL A 60 4.21 14.68 -0.07
C VAL A 60 3.66 15.58 -1.19
N GLY A 61 2.36 15.49 -1.44
CA GLY A 61 1.69 16.30 -2.46
C GLY A 61 1.52 17.76 -2.04
N LEU A 62 1.52 18.68 -3.01
CA LEU A 62 1.40 20.12 -2.77
C LEU A 62 0.03 20.46 -2.16
N THR A 63 -1.03 19.78 -2.61
CA THR A 63 -2.39 19.97 -2.06
C THR A 63 -2.46 19.65 -0.58
N LEU A 64 -1.70 18.67 -0.10
CA LEU A 64 -1.68 18.32 1.33
C LEU A 64 -1.08 19.46 2.16
N LEU A 65 0.01 20.09 1.69
CA LEU A 65 0.65 21.19 2.40
C LEU A 65 -0.17 22.47 2.36
N ALA A 66 -0.69 22.81 1.19
CA ALA A 66 -1.46 24.04 0.97
C ALA A 66 -2.75 24.09 1.81
N LYS A 67 -3.37 22.94 2.09
CA LYS A 67 -4.54 22.85 2.98
C LYS A 67 -4.24 23.21 4.43
N HIS A 68 -2.99 23.10 4.86
CA HIS A 68 -2.57 23.29 6.24
C HIS A 68 -1.64 24.51 6.42
N SER A 69 -1.42 25.30 5.37
CA SER A 69 -0.75 26.59 5.46
C SER A 69 -1.78 27.69 5.73
N ASP A 70 -1.65 28.41 6.84
CA ASP A 70 -2.40 29.64 7.07
C ASP A 70 -1.85 30.75 6.13
N PRO A 71 -2.73 31.53 5.47
CA PRO A 71 -2.31 32.63 4.59
C PRO A 71 -1.51 33.75 5.27
N GLN A 72 -1.69 33.96 6.58
CA GLN A 72 -1.07 35.06 7.32
C GLN A 72 0.23 34.68 8.02
N VAL A 73 0.34 33.44 8.50
CA VAL A 73 1.55 32.92 9.14
C VAL A 73 1.81 31.52 8.63
N SER A 74 2.92 31.30 7.93
CA SER A 74 3.27 29.98 7.40
C SER A 74 3.13 28.91 8.48
N PHE A 75 2.24 27.94 8.23
CA PHE A 75 1.93 26.82 9.12
C PHE A 75 1.59 27.21 10.58
N GLY A 76 0.98 28.39 10.80
CA GLY A 76 0.55 28.83 12.13
C GLY A 76 1.70 29.08 13.11
N GLY A 77 2.91 29.38 12.61
CA GLY A 77 4.09 29.66 13.42
C GLY A 77 4.92 28.43 13.80
N VAL A 78 4.54 27.24 13.30
CA VAL A 78 5.33 26.01 13.47
C VAL A 78 6.52 26.02 12.52
N THR A 79 7.73 25.78 13.03
CA THR A 79 8.92 25.62 12.18
C THR A 79 8.90 24.24 11.53
N ILE A 80 8.85 24.20 10.20
CA ILE A 80 8.87 22.96 9.43
C ILE A 80 10.25 22.76 8.81
N ILE A 81 10.79 21.56 8.99
CA ILE A 81 12.07 21.15 8.40
C ILE A 81 11.79 19.96 7.47
N PHE A 82 12.05 20.15 6.18
CA PHE A 82 11.85 19.15 5.15
C PHE A 82 13.15 18.40 4.86
N PHE A 83 13.05 17.08 4.70
CA PHE A 83 14.12 16.21 4.22
C PHE A 83 13.58 15.32 3.10
N GLY A 84 14.37 15.12 2.06
CA GLY A 84 14.01 14.20 0.99
C GLY A 84 14.88 14.38 -0.24
N ASP A 85 14.67 13.50 -1.20
CA ASP A 85 15.35 13.47 -2.47
C ASP A 85 14.29 13.48 -3.58
N TYR A 86 14.26 14.57 -4.35
CA TYR A 86 13.24 14.80 -5.37
C TYR A 86 13.39 13.92 -6.63
N LEU A 87 14.46 13.12 -6.71
CA LEU A 87 14.65 12.09 -7.73
C LEU A 87 13.99 10.76 -7.37
N GLN A 88 13.51 10.61 -6.14
CA GLN A 88 12.72 9.46 -5.71
C GLN A 88 11.24 9.64 -6.07
N TYR A 89 10.37 8.69 -5.67
CA TYR A 89 8.99 8.70 -6.14
C TYR A 89 8.25 9.95 -5.67
N ARG A 90 7.42 10.47 -6.58
CA ARG A 90 6.47 11.55 -6.31
C ARG A 90 5.19 11.01 -5.66
N SER A 91 4.36 11.90 -5.12
CA SER A 91 3.02 11.53 -4.65
C SER A 91 2.21 10.86 -5.76
N VAL A 92 1.62 9.69 -5.46
CA VAL A 92 0.87 8.85 -6.43
C VAL A 92 -0.44 9.51 -6.91
N TYR A 93 -0.93 10.54 -6.20
CA TYR A 93 -2.26 11.13 -6.42
C TYR A 93 -2.23 12.65 -6.67
N ASP A 94 -1.07 13.19 -7.07
CA ASP A 94 -0.95 14.59 -7.51
C ASP A 94 -0.49 14.61 -8.98
N ALA A 95 -1.05 15.52 -9.79
CA ALA A 95 -1.18 15.31 -11.24
C ALA A 95 0.12 15.43 -12.07
N LEU A 96 0.12 14.75 -13.23
CA LEU A 96 0.85 15.11 -14.45
C LEU A 96 -0.18 15.55 -15.51
N VAL A 97 0.12 16.60 -16.30
CA VAL A 97 -0.88 17.34 -17.10
C VAL A 97 -1.29 16.66 -18.43
N HIS A 98 -0.68 15.56 -18.88
CA HIS A 98 -1.05 14.96 -20.17
C HIS A 98 -1.00 13.44 -20.17
N THR A 99 -2.14 12.78 -20.43
CA THR A 99 -2.15 11.48 -21.10
C THR A 99 -3.51 11.25 -21.78
N ASP A 100 -3.47 11.16 -23.10
CA ASP A 100 -4.60 10.77 -23.95
C ASP A 100 -4.92 9.28 -23.76
N LEU A 101 -6.18 8.97 -23.46
CA LEU A 101 -6.71 7.61 -23.40
C LEU A 101 -7.50 7.30 -24.66
N THR A 102 -6.82 6.80 -25.70
CA THR A 102 -7.51 6.18 -26.86
C THR A 102 -6.90 4.84 -27.20
N LEU A 103 -7.38 3.76 -26.59
CA LEU A 103 -7.24 2.41 -27.15
C LEU A 103 -8.52 1.59 -26.95
N ALA A 104 -9.10 1.17 -28.08
CA ALA A 104 -10.32 0.37 -28.17
C ALA A 104 -10.06 -1.13 -27.96
N PRO A 105 -10.99 -1.91 -27.38
CA PRO A 105 -10.85 -3.36 -27.28
C PRO A 105 -11.43 -4.09 -28.50
N LYS A 106 -10.69 -5.10 -28.99
CA LYS A 106 -11.12 -6.07 -30.01
C LYS A 106 -12.02 -7.15 -29.40
N THR A 107 -13.04 -7.57 -30.14
CA THR A 107 -13.99 -8.64 -29.77
C THR A 107 -13.59 -10.02 -30.37
N LYS A 108 -13.94 -11.09 -29.64
CA LYS A 108 -14.18 -12.45 -30.19
C LYS A 108 -15.43 -13.03 -29.52
N PRO A 109 -16.24 -13.89 -30.19
CA PRO A 109 -17.50 -14.38 -29.64
C PRO A 109 -17.32 -15.71 -28.87
N ARG A 110 -18.18 -15.99 -27.87
CA ARG A 110 -19.05 -17.19 -27.77
C ARG A 110 -19.55 -17.55 -26.36
N LYS A 111 -20.80 -18.10 -26.39
CA LYS A 111 -21.62 -18.90 -25.45
C LYS A 111 -22.06 -18.30 -24.10
N ARG A 112 -23.38 -18.39 -23.87
CA ARG A 112 -24.08 -17.98 -22.64
C ARG A 112 -23.67 -18.88 -21.47
N PRO A 113 -23.08 -18.34 -20.40
CA PRO A 113 -22.78 -19.09 -19.20
C PRO A 113 -24.06 -19.31 -18.37
N THR A 114 -24.08 -20.44 -17.68
CA THR A 114 -25.15 -20.92 -16.79
C THR A 114 -25.12 -20.14 -15.46
N GLU A 115 -26.22 -20.07 -14.72
CA GLU A 115 -26.33 -19.25 -13.49
C GLU A 115 -25.25 -19.58 -12.42
N LYS A 116 -24.93 -20.87 -12.24
CA LYS A 116 -23.80 -21.32 -11.39
C LYS A 116 -22.44 -20.81 -11.87
N GLU A 117 -22.23 -20.74 -13.18
CA GLU A 117 -20.98 -20.25 -13.79
C GLU A 117 -20.89 -18.72 -13.67
N ILE A 118 -22.02 -18.01 -13.72
CA ILE A 118 -22.09 -16.57 -13.44
C ILE A 118 -21.74 -16.31 -11.97
N GLN A 119 -22.31 -17.06 -11.03
CA GLN A 119 -21.98 -16.92 -9.60
C GLN A 119 -20.51 -17.23 -9.32
N GLN A 120 -19.95 -18.32 -9.89
CA GLN A 120 -18.54 -18.65 -9.75
C GLN A 120 -17.62 -17.60 -10.41
N ARG A 121 -18.00 -17.05 -11.57
CA ARG A 121 -17.26 -15.97 -12.23
C ARG A 121 -17.33 -14.66 -11.45
N VAL A 122 -18.49 -14.30 -10.91
CA VAL A 122 -18.64 -13.11 -10.05
C VAL A 122 -17.79 -13.26 -8.80
N VAL A 123 -17.85 -14.41 -8.12
CA VAL A 123 -17.03 -14.70 -6.93
C VAL A 123 -15.53 -14.68 -7.29
N ARG A 124 -15.13 -15.30 -8.40
CA ARG A 124 -13.73 -15.28 -8.88
C ARG A 124 -13.27 -13.88 -9.26
N SER A 125 -14.11 -13.12 -9.96
CA SER A 125 -13.85 -11.72 -10.32
C SER A 125 -13.74 -10.84 -9.08
N LEU A 126 -14.51 -11.11 -8.02
CA LEU A 126 -14.42 -10.41 -6.74
C LEU A 126 -13.16 -10.78 -5.96
N ILE A 127 -12.79 -12.06 -5.94
CA ILE A 127 -11.56 -12.57 -5.30
C ILE A 127 -10.31 -11.99 -5.99
N LEU A 128 -10.32 -11.89 -7.32
CA LEU A 128 -9.21 -11.39 -8.14
C LEU A 128 -9.22 -9.86 -8.35
N GLN A 129 -10.14 -9.12 -7.73
CA GLN A 129 -10.14 -7.64 -7.81
C GLN A 129 -8.81 -7.09 -7.31
N SER A 130 -8.37 -5.99 -7.93
CA SER A 130 -7.12 -5.33 -7.55
C SER A 130 -7.16 -4.83 -6.11
N ASN A 131 -5.99 -4.82 -5.47
CA ASN A 131 -5.85 -4.40 -4.08
C ASN A 131 -6.27 -2.93 -3.85
N CYS A 132 -6.22 -2.08 -4.89
CA CYS A 132 -6.63 -0.68 -4.82
C CYS A 132 -8.15 -0.53 -4.65
N VAL A 133 -8.93 -1.36 -5.35
CA VAL A 133 -10.40 -1.38 -5.26
C VAL A 133 -10.85 -2.00 -3.93
N THR A 134 -10.09 -2.97 -3.43
CA THR A 134 -10.43 -3.76 -2.23
C THR A 134 -9.81 -3.21 -0.94
N LYS A 135 -9.37 -1.94 -0.94
CA LYS A 135 -8.80 -1.23 0.23
C LYS A 135 -7.63 -1.96 0.92
N HIS A 136 -6.80 -2.64 0.13
CA HIS A 136 -5.64 -3.42 0.56
C HIS A 136 -5.95 -4.73 1.30
N LEU A 137 -7.18 -5.25 1.20
CA LEU A 137 -7.53 -6.61 1.64
C LEU A 137 -7.65 -7.55 0.44
N PRO A 138 -6.61 -8.36 0.13
CA PRO A 138 -6.64 -9.27 -1.00
C PRO A 138 -7.70 -10.37 -0.83
N GLY A 139 -8.25 -10.85 -1.94
CA GLY A 139 -9.29 -11.89 -1.92
C GLY A 139 -8.76 -13.29 -1.65
N LEU A 140 -7.48 -13.53 -1.89
CA LEU A 140 -6.80 -14.79 -1.57
C LEU A 140 -5.41 -14.48 -1.00
N LEU A 141 -5.11 -15.12 0.13
CA LEU A 141 -3.83 -14.95 0.84
C LEU A 141 -3.12 -16.30 0.94
N PRO A 142 -2.01 -16.49 0.20
CA PRO A 142 -1.18 -17.66 0.40
C PRO A 142 -0.41 -17.52 1.70
N PHE A 143 -0.57 -18.49 2.59
CA PHE A 143 0.19 -18.58 3.83
C PHE A 143 0.96 -19.88 3.90
N VAL A 144 2.25 -19.78 4.20
CA VAL A 144 3.15 -20.90 4.47
C VAL A 144 3.83 -20.63 5.81
N PRO A 145 3.74 -21.53 6.81
CA PRO A 145 4.46 -21.37 8.06
C PRO A 145 5.94 -21.02 7.84
N GLY A 146 6.42 -19.99 8.52
CA GLY A 146 7.77 -19.45 8.36
C GLY A 146 7.91 -18.36 7.29
N MET A 147 6.88 -18.06 6.50
CA MET A 147 6.96 -16.99 5.50
C MET A 147 7.01 -15.60 6.14
N PRO A 148 7.77 -14.66 5.57
CA PRO A 148 7.75 -13.28 5.99
C PRO A 148 6.46 -12.62 5.51
N VAL A 149 5.85 -11.81 6.38
CA VAL A 149 4.61 -11.08 6.14
C VAL A 149 4.74 -9.63 6.60
N ILE A 150 4.00 -8.73 5.96
CA ILE A 150 3.86 -7.33 6.35
C ILE A 150 2.44 -7.06 6.80
N LEU A 151 2.29 -6.32 7.90
CA LEU A 151 1.01 -5.79 8.33
C LEU A 151 0.59 -4.61 7.44
N THR A 152 -0.64 -4.60 6.95
CA THR A 152 -1.13 -3.54 6.03
C THR A 152 -1.93 -2.44 6.71
N GLN A 153 -2.20 -2.58 8.02
CA GLN A 153 -3.06 -1.68 8.79
C GLN A 153 -2.47 -1.38 10.17
N ASN A 154 -2.84 -0.24 10.74
CA ASN A 154 -2.47 0.09 12.12
C ASN A 154 -3.42 -0.64 13.08
N ILE A 155 -2.91 -1.62 13.83
CA ILE A 155 -3.69 -2.37 14.82
C ILE A 155 -3.51 -1.74 16.21
N ALA A 156 -2.26 -1.55 16.65
CA ALA A 156 -1.96 -1.02 17.97
C ALA A 156 -0.64 -0.24 17.95
N ILE A 157 -0.75 1.06 17.67
CA ILE A 157 0.39 1.97 17.51
C ILE A 157 1.29 1.97 18.77
N LYS A 158 0.70 1.98 19.97
CA LYS A 158 1.44 1.95 21.24
C LYS A 158 2.29 0.69 21.44
N LEU A 159 1.89 -0.43 20.81
CA LEU A 159 2.62 -1.70 20.86
C LEU A 159 3.57 -1.87 19.67
N GLY A 160 3.64 -0.89 18.77
CA GLY A 160 4.41 -0.96 17.53
C GLY A 160 3.73 -1.77 16.41
N LEU A 161 2.46 -2.16 16.55
CA LEU A 161 1.72 -2.90 15.53
C LEU A 161 1.11 -1.95 14.50
N ILE A 162 1.95 -1.48 13.58
CA ILE A 162 1.62 -0.47 12.58
C ILE A 162 1.80 -0.97 11.15
N ASN A 163 1.13 -0.32 10.21
CA ASN A 163 1.21 -0.62 8.78
C ASN A 163 2.67 -0.54 8.31
N GLY A 164 3.16 -1.64 7.76
CA GLY A 164 4.54 -1.79 7.28
C GLY A 164 5.43 -2.63 8.19
N ILE A 165 4.98 -2.99 9.40
CA ILE A 165 5.80 -3.85 10.27
C ILE A 165 5.96 -5.25 9.67
N ASN A 166 7.20 -5.72 9.63
CA ASN A 166 7.56 -7.07 9.21
C ASN A 166 7.34 -8.07 10.36
N GLY A 167 6.85 -9.25 10.01
CA GLY A 167 6.74 -10.38 10.92
C GLY A 167 6.93 -11.71 10.19
N ILE A 168 6.99 -12.80 10.95
CA ILE A 168 7.05 -14.15 10.42
C ILE A 168 5.71 -14.81 10.71
N PHE A 169 5.01 -15.23 9.67
CA PHE A 169 3.78 -15.99 9.83
C PHE A 169 4.08 -17.37 10.42
N ARG A 170 3.43 -17.72 11.53
CA ARG A 170 3.64 -19.01 12.20
C ARG A 170 2.48 -19.96 11.96
N GLN A 171 1.26 -19.51 12.19
CA GLN A 171 0.09 -20.38 12.11
C GLN A 171 -1.19 -19.61 11.79
N LEU A 172 -2.09 -20.23 11.04
CA LEU A 172 -3.46 -19.78 10.88
C LEU A 172 -4.34 -20.59 11.84
N VAL A 173 -5.13 -19.90 12.66
CA VAL A 173 -6.11 -20.53 13.56
C VAL A 173 -7.48 -20.45 12.91
N TYR A 174 -8.10 -21.61 12.73
CA TYR A 174 -9.39 -21.77 12.05
C TYR A 174 -10.12 -23.00 12.59
N GLN A 175 -11.44 -23.03 12.42
CA GLN A 175 -12.27 -24.17 12.81
C GLN A 175 -12.26 -25.25 11.71
N SER A 176 -12.36 -26.53 12.06
CA SER A 176 -12.24 -27.65 11.10
C SER A 176 -13.30 -27.64 9.99
N ASP A 177 -14.47 -27.04 10.24
CA ASP A 177 -15.58 -26.87 9.29
C ASP A 177 -15.29 -25.80 8.21
N SER A 178 -14.24 -25.00 8.38
CA SER A 178 -13.92 -23.87 7.50
C SER A 178 -13.02 -24.24 6.31
N VAL A 179 -12.62 -25.51 6.20
CA VAL A 179 -11.73 -26.00 5.13
C VAL A 179 -12.53 -26.49 3.94
N SER A 180 -12.18 -26.04 2.74
CA SER A 180 -12.71 -26.55 1.49
C SER A 180 -11.65 -27.33 0.73
N THR A 181 -12.08 -28.42 0.11
CA THR A 181 -11.28 -29.28 -0.77
C THR A 181 -11.30 -28.82 -2.24
N ASN A 182 -12.18 -27.88 -2.59
CA ASN A 182 -12.31 -27.41 -3.97
C ASN A 182 -11.16 -26.46 -4.32
N SER A 183 -10.39 -26.81 -5.35
CA SER A 183 -9.31 -25.96 -5.85
C SER A 183 -9.89 -24.66 -6.43
N LEU A 184 -9.59 -23.53 -5.79
CA LEU A 184 -10.01 -22.20 -6.25
C LEU A 184 -9.08 -21.65 -7.35
N SER A 185 -7.87 -22.20 -7.47
CA SER A 185 -6.87 -21.77 -8.44
C SER A 185 -5.90 -22.90 -8.79
N GLU A 186 -5.59 -23.05 -10.07
CA GLU A 186 -4.55 -23.96 -10.58
C GLU A 186 -3.14 -23.50 -10.21
N ALA A 187 -2.98 -22.28 -9.67
CA ALA A 187 -1.68 -21.71 -9.35
C ALA A 187 -1.03 -22.29 -8.07
N PHE A 188 -1.76 -23.07 -7.26
CA PHE A 188 -1.25 -23.59 -5.99
C PHE A 188 -0.91 -25.09 -6.05
N PRO A 189 0.12 -25.55 -5.31
CA PRO A 189 0.51 -26.95 -5.30
C PRO A 189 -0.58 -27.91 -4.80
N SER A 190 -0.50 -29.17 -5.25
CA SER A 190 -1.29 -30.29 -4.75
C SER A 190 -1.11 -30.45 -3.23
N GLY A 191 -2.20 -30.36 -2.46
CA GLY A 191 -2.18 -30.40 -0.98
C GLY A 191 -2.44 -29.05 -0.29
N THR A 192 -2.67 -27.98 -1.05
CA THR A 192 -3.06 -26.67 -0.50
C THR A 192 -4.43 -26.75 0.18
N ARG A 193 -4.49 -26.30 1.45
CA ARG A 193 -5.75 -26.22 2.21
C ARG A 193 -6.39 -24.85 2.01
N TYR A 194 -7.61 -24.81 1.50
CA TYR A 194 -8.36 -23.57 1.34
C TYR A 194 -9.21 -23.32 2.57
N VAL A 195 -8.89 -22.27 3.32
CA VAL A 195 -9.60 -21.89 4.55
C VAL A 195 -10.45 -20.66 4.29
N HIS A 196 -11.77 -20.77 4.46
CA HIS A 196 -12.71 -19.69 4.18
C HIS A 196 -13.05 -18.82 5.39
N ARG A 197 -12.90 -19.36 6.60
CA ARG A 197 -13.24 -18.67 7.85
C ARG A 197 -12.13 -18.80 8.90
N PRO A 198 -10.97 -18.16 8.70
CA PRO A 198 -9.98 -18.08 9.76
C PRO A 198 -10.49 -17.22 10.92
N VAL A 199 -10.00 -17.50 12.12
CA VAL A 199 -10.30 -16.74 13.34
C VAL A 199 -9.23 -15.68 13.59
N TYR A 200 -7.94 -16.07 13.50
CA TYR A 200 -6.80 -15.18 13.57
C TYR A 200 -5.54 -15.84 13.00
N ALA A 201 -4.50 -15.05 12.74
CA ALA A 201 -3.16 -15.54 12.42
C ALA A 201 -2.18 -15.25 13.55
N LEU A 202 -1.32 -16.20 13.87
CA LEU A 202 -0.20 -16.01 14.78
C LEU A 202 1.02 -15.53 14.00
N ILE A 203 1.52 -14.36 14.36
CA ILE A 203 2.68 -13.73 13.73
C ILE A 203 3.73 -13.47 14.77
N GLU A 204 4.96 -13.84 14.48
CA GLU A 204 6.10 -13.45 15.27
C GLU A 204 6.63 -12.09 14.82
N ILE A 205 6.65 -11.11 15.73
CA ILE A 205 7.10 -9.75 15.43
C ILE A 205 8.21 -9.39 16.42
N THR A 206 9.45 -9.44 15.95
CA THR A 206 10.64 -9.22 16.79
C THR A 206 10.81 -7.78 17.26
N LYS A 207 10.27 -6.81 16.50
CA LYS A 207 10.37 -5.36 16.77
C LYS A 207 9.22 -4.81 17.62
N ALA A 208 8.20 -5.60 17.93
CA ALA A 208 7.03 -5.10 18.67
C ALA A 208 7.40 -4.86 20.15
N LYS A 209 6.91 -3.75 20.72
CA LYS A 209 7.12 -3.35 22.13
C LYS A 209 6.16 -4.11 23.06
N ILE A 210 6.02 -5.41 22.86
CA ILE A 210 5.13 -6.26 23.63
C ILE A 210 5.93 -6.77 24.83
N GLY A 211 5.87 -6.02 25.93
CA GLY A 211 6.46 -6.39 27.22
C GLY A 211 5.63 -7.39 28.01
N CYS A 212 4.40 -7.69 27.56
CA CYS A 212 3.50 -8.59 28.27
C CYS A 212 3.72 -10.01 27.76
N ASN A 213 4.22 -10.89 28.65
CA ASN A 213 3.96 -12.32 28.51
C ASN A 213 2.43 -12.47 28.58
N LEU A 214 1.76 -12.57 27.43
CA LEU A 214 0.42 -13.15 27.39
C LEU A 214 0.61 -14.56 27.98
N GLU A 215 0.03 -14.83 29.14
CA GLU A 215 0.39 -15.91 30.08
C GLU A 215 0.40 -17.35 29.47
N ALA A 216 0.03 -17.51 28.20
CA ALA A 216 0.05 -18.76 27.44
C ALA A 216 0.72 -18.67 26.05
N LEU A 217 1.34 -17.55 25.66
CA LEU A 217 1.97 -17.36 24.34
C LEU A 217 3.48 -17.13 24.48
N HIS A 218 4.27 -17.74 23.60
CA HIS A 218 5.70 -17.45 23.52
C HIS A 218 5.94 -15.94 23.33
N PRO A 219 6.99 -15.37 23.95
CA PRO A 219 7.31 -13.95 23.82
C PRO A 219 7.47 -13.61 22.33
N LYS A 220 6.85 -12.51 21.89
CA LYS A 220 6.84 -11.95 20.51
C LYS A 220 5.83 -12.58 19.53
N LEU A 221 5.01 -13.55 19.93
CA LEU A 221 3.86 -13.97 19.13
C LEU A 221 2.68 -13.02 19.34
N VAL A 222 2.08 -12.61 18.23
CA VAL A 222 0.96 -11.66 18.19
C VAL A 222 -0.21 -12.28 17.43
N PRO A 223 -1.38 -12.42 18.06
CA PRO A 223 -2.60 -12.80 17.35
C PRO A 223 -3.11 -11.61 16.54
N VAL A 224 -3.06 -11.74 15.21
CA VAL A 224 -3.62 -10.77 14.27
C VAL A 224 -5.01 -11.22 13.85
N LEU A 225 -6.00 -10.42 14.24
CA LEU A 225 -7.42 -10.65 13.96
C LEU A 225 -7.79 -10.23 12.54
N LEU A 226 -8.90 -10.77 12.04
CA LEU A 226 -9.48 -10.35 10.77
C LEU A 226 -10.02 -8.92 10.88
N MET A 227 -9.86 -8.16 9.81
CA MET A 227 -10.45 -6.84 9.65
C MET A 227 -11.57 -6.88 8.62
N GLU A 228 -12.55 -6.01 8.81
CA GLU A 228 -13.64 -5.83 7.87
C GLU A 228 -13.48 -4.53 7.10
N GLN A 229 -13.63 -4.59 5.78
CA GLN A 229 -13.72 -3.40 4.96
C GLN A 229 -14.87 -3.50 3.98
N ILE A 230 -15.48 -2.35 3.73
CA ILE A 230 -16.54 -2.18 2.74
C ILE A 230 -15.95 -1.41 1.56
N PHE A 231 -16.11 -1.97 0.36
CA PHE A 231 -15.74 -1.33 -0.89
C PHE A 231 -16.87 -1.43 -1.90
N ARG A 232 -16.87 -0.50 -2.84
CA ARG A 232 -17.89 -0.38 -3.89
C ARG A 232 -17.30 -0.89 -5.20
N VAL A 233 -18.05 -1.71 -5.93
CA VAL A 233 -17.66 -2.20 -7.24
C VAL A 233 -18.79 -1.94 -8.22
N ASP A 234 -18.46 -1.42 -9.40
CA ASP A 234 -19.43 -1.32 -10.48
C ASP A 234 -19.76 -2.72 -11.01
N ILE A 235 -21.05 -3.05 -11.05
CA ILE A 235 -21.53 -4.32 -11.59
C ILE A 235 -21.13 -4.48 -13.06
N GLY A 236 -20.96 -3.37 -13.80
CA GLY A 236 -20.45 -3.35 -15.16
C GLY A 236 -19.04 -3.94 -15.30
N ASP A 237 -18.17 -3.79 -14.30
CA ASP A 237 -16.80 -4.32 -14.31
C ASP A 237 -16.73 -5.82 -14.00
N ILE A 238 -17.76 -6.34 -13.32
CA ILE A 238 -17.84 -7.74 -12.90
C ILE A 238 -18.57 -8.60 -13.95
N LEU A 239 -19.58 -8.03 -14.63
CA LEU A 239 -20.40 -8.76 -15.60
C LEU A 239 -19.69 -8.96 -16.96
N PRO A 240 -19.95 -10.08 -17.65
CA PRO A 240 -19.46 -10.29 -19.01
C PRO A 240 -19.97 -9.20 -19.96
N ASN A 241 -19.13 -8.81 -20.92
CA ASN A 241 -19.40 -7.74 -21.89
C ASN A 241 -20.75 -7.90 -22.64
N ASP A 242 -21.30 -9.12 -22.73
CA ASP A 242 -22.60 -9.44 -23.32
C ASP A 242 -23.80 -8.76 -22.63
N ARG A 243 -23.68 -8.34 -21.36
CA ARG A 243 -24.75 -7.64 -20.63
C ARG A 243 -24.53 -6.12 -20.51
N LYS A 244 -23.36 -5.61 -20.92
CA LYS A 244 -23.04 -4.17 -20.82
C LYS A 244 -23.95 -3.29 -21.68
N GLN A 245 -24.45 -3.81 -22.80
CA GLN A 245 -25.27 -3.03 -23.76
C GLN A 245 -26.71 -2.75 -23.30
N LYS A 246 -27.19 -3.31 -22.17
CA LYS A 246 -28.57 -3.09 -21.68
C LYS A 246 -28.67 -2.30 -20.37
N LEU A 247 -27.56 -1.90 -19.76
CA LEU A 247 -27.58 -1.15 -18.50
C LEU A 247 -27.16 0.31 -18.75
N ASN A 248 -28.14 1.18 -18.95
CA ASN A 248 -27.92 2.64 -19.01
C ASN A 248 -27.69 3.26 -17.61
N GLN A 249 -27.61 2.44 -16.55
CA GLN A 249 -27.40 2.86 -15.17
C GLN A 249 -26.22 2.10 -14.57
N THR A 250 -25.27 2.83 -13.98
CA THR A 250 -24.16 2.29 -13.19
C THR A 250 -24.72 1.71 -11.89
N ALA A 251 -24.85 0.39 -11.83
CA ALA A 251 -25.32 -0.28 -10.63
C ALA A 251 -24.11 -0.58 -9.73
N ILE A 252 -23.97 0.17 -8.64
CA ILE A 252 -22.85 0.05 -7.70
C ILE A 252 -23.20 -0.97 -6.62
N LEU A 253 -22.41 -2.05 -6.51
CA LEU A 253 -22.53 -3.03 -5.45
C LEU A 253 -21.64 -2.64 -4.27
N SER A 254 -22.21 -2.59 -3.06
CA SER A 254 -21.45 -2.44 -1.82
C SER A 254 -21.09 -3.82 -1.27
N ILE A 255 -19.80 -4.12 -1.17
CA ILE A 255 -19.29 -5.43 -0.78
C ILE A 255 -18.52 -5.31 0.53
N LYS A 256 -18.84 -6.18 1.48
CA LYS A 256 -18.12 -6.31 2.74
C LYS A 256 -17.18 -7.51 2.67
N ARG A 257 -15.89 -7.29 2.94
CA ARG A 257 -14.86 -8.34 3.00
C ARG A 257 -14.27 -8.40 4.40
N ARG A 258 -14.18 -9.61 4.96
CA ARG A 258 -13.40 -9.90 6.16
C ARG A 258 -12.12 -10.61 5.73
N ALA A 259 -10.96 -10.06 6.05
CA ALA A 259 -9.67 -10.68 5.71
C ALA A 259 -8.59 -10.26 6.72
N LEU A 260 -7.51 -11.04 6.77
CA LEU A 260 -6.35 -10.67 7.57
C LEU A 260 -5.65 -9.46 6.94
N PRO A 261 -5.25 -8.45 7.72
CA PRO A 261 -4.51 -7.28 7.22
C PRO A 261 -3.03 -7.62 6.98
N LEU A 262 -2.76 -8.68 6.22
CA LEU A 262 -1.44 -9.23 6.00
C LEU A 262 -1.19 -9.46 4.52
N VAL A 263 0.04 -9.25 4.09
CA VAL A 263 0.51 -9.61 2.75
C VAL A 263 1.87 -10.28 2.85
N SER A 264 2.23 -11.07 1.84
CA SER A 264 3.56 -11.64 1.70
C SER A 264 4.63 -10.53 1.65
N ALA A 265 5.73 -10.73 2.37
CA ALA A 265 6.85 -9.79 2.41
C ALA A 265 8.07 -10.27 1.60
N TYR A 266 7.91 -11.30 0.75
CA TYR A 266 8.98 -11.72 -0.17
C TYR A 266 9.23 -10.71 -1.29
N LEU A 267 8.17 -10.01 -1.73
CA LEU A 267 8.22 -9.01 -2.77
C LEU A 267 7.62 -7.72 -2.23
N ILE A 268 8.39 -6.65 -2.32
CA ILE A 268 7.94 -5.30 -2.03
C ILE A 268 7.94 -4.52 -3.33
N THR A 269 6.97 -3.63 -3.50
CA THR A 269 7.02 -2.69 -4.59
C THR A 269 8.16 -1.71 -4.34
N THR A 270 8.77 -1.23 -5.41
CA THR A 270 9.78 -0.17 -5.40
C THR A 270 9.34 1.04 -4.58
N HIS A 271 8.09 1.48 -4.75
CA HIS A 271 7.47 2.57 -3.96
C HIS A 271 7.47 2.29 -2.45
N LYS A 272 7.22 1.04 -2.04
CA LYS A 272 7.23 0.65 -0.63
C LYS A 272 8.65 0.53 -0.08
N SER A 273 9.64 0.26 -0.93
CA SER A 273 11.05 0.18 -0.55
C SER A 273 11.71 1.54 -0.31
N GLN A 274 11.10 2.64 -0.75
CA GLN A 274 11.65 3.99 -0.58
C GLN A 274 11.91 4.30 0.91
N GLY A 275 13.04 4.95 1.18
CA GLY A 275 13.52 5.24 2.54
C GLY A 275 14.15 4.06 3.27
N GLN A 276 13.97 2.81 2.82
CA GLN A 276 14.54 1.63 3.47
C GLN A 276 15.97 1.36 3.02
N SER A 277 16.79 0.85 3.94
CA SER A 277 18.08 0.22 3.63
C SER A 277 17.94 -1.31 3.71
N LEU A 278 18.20 -2.00 2.61
CA LEU A 278 18.07 -3.45 2.48
C LEU A 278 19.45 -4.10 2.41
N ASN A 279 19.59 -5.26 3.05
CA ASN A 279 20.87 -5.96 3.10
C ASN A 279 21.25 -6.60 1.76
N LYS A 280 20.26 -7.20 1.08
CA LYS A 280 20.40 -7.84 -0.24
C LYS A 280 19.08 -7.70 -0.99
N VAL A 281 19.15 -7.43 -2.28
CA VAL A 281 17.95 -7.20 -3.10
C VAL A 281 18.08 -7.90 -4.45
N VAL A 282 17.00 -8.54 -4.87
CA VAL A 282 16.80 -8.98 -6.25
C VAL A 282 15.82 -8.00 -6.89
N ILE A 283 16.23 -7.32 -7.96
CA ILE A 283 15.40 -6.35 -8.67
C ILE A 283 15.08 -6.83 -10.08
N ASP A 284 13.92 -6.41 -10.58
CA ASP A 284 13.53 -6.61 -11.96
C ASP A 284 13.38 -5.25 -12.64
N LEU A 285 14.29 -4.96 -13.58
CA LEU A 285 14.34 -3.69 -14.30
C LEU A 285 13.54 -3.71 -15.61
N ARG A 286 12.80 -4.78 -15.90
CA ARG A 286 11.87 -4.81 -17.03
C ARG A 286 10.56 -4.13 -16.64
N LEU A 287 10.54 -2.81 -16.76
CA LEU A 287 9.38 -1.98 -16.43
C LEU A 287 8.21 -2.30 -17.39
N PRO A 288 6.97 -2.45 -16.87
CA PRO A 288 5.82 -2.92 -17.65
C PRO A 288 5.35 -1.95 -18.74
N ASN A 289 5.76 -0.68 -18.66
CA ASN A 289 5.59 0.34 -19.69
C ASN A 289 6.92 1.09 -19.83
N GLU A 290 7.20 1.72 -20.96
CA GLU A 290 8.32 2.68 -21.14
C GLU A 290 8.09 3.92 -20.26
N THR A 291 8.13 3.74 -18.94
CA THR A 291 7.97 4.82 -17.98
C THR A 291 9.28 5.58 -17.91
N ASP A 292 9.27 6.85 -18.30
CA ASP A 292 10.38 7.80 -18.13
C ASP A 292 10.60 8.20 -16.65
N ASP A 293 10.04 7.44 -15.70
CA ASP A 293 10.19 7.72 -14.28
C ASP A 293 11.53 7.18 -13.77
N ILE A 294 12.50 8.09 -13.63
CA ILE A 294 13.83 7.82 -13.07
C ILE A 294 13.72 7.16 -11.69
N ALA A 295 12.71 7.52 -10.90
CA ALA A 295 12.52 6.95 -9.57
C ALA A 295 12.30 5.44 -9.62
N ALA A 296 11.73 4.92 -10.71
CA ALA A 296 11.49 3.49 -10.88
C ALA A 296 12.75 2.63 -10.96
N ILE A 297 13.90 3.26 -11.19
CA ILE A 297 15.20 2.62 -11.34
C ILE A 297 16.12 3.05 -10.21
N TYR A 298 16.17 4.36 -9.96
CA TYR A 298 17.02 4.93 -8.93
C TYR A 298 16.65 4.44 -7.52
N VAL A 299 15.36 4.40 -7.18
CA VAL A 299 14.92 3.93 -5.85
C VAL A 299 15.33 2.48 -5.59
N PRO A 300 15.00 1.48 -6.44
CA PRO A 300 15.40 0.10 -6.16
C PRO A 300 16.92 -0.12 -6.13
N LEU A 301 17.67 0.55 -7.01
CA LEU A 301 19.14 0.43 -7.05
C LEU A 301 19.80 1.02 -5.81
N SER A 302 19.27 2.10 -5.26
CA SER A 302 19.81 2.77 -4.07
C SER A 302 19.46 2.08 -2.74
N ARG A 303 18.71 0.97 -2.75
CA ARG A 303 18.31 0.29 -1.49
C ARG A 303 19.42 -0.55 -0.88
N VAL A 304 20.47 -0.89 -1.63
CA VAL A 304 21.61 -1.67 -1.14
C VAL A 304 22.84 -0.80 -0.94
N LYS A 305 23.68 -1.18 0.03
CA LYS A 305 24.93 -0.46 0.32
C LYS A 305 26.08 -0.82 -0.61
N ARG A 306 26.08 -2.04 -1.17
CA ARG A 306 27.17 -2.58 -1.99
C ARG A 306 26.59 -3.24 -3.22
N LEU A 307 27.27 -3.09 -4.35
CA LEU A 307 26.84 -3.69 -5.62
C LEU A 307 26.78 -5.23 -5.57
N ILE A 308 27.65 -5.86 -4.77
CA ILE A 308 27.64 -7.33 -4.58
C ILE A 308 26.36 -7.86 -3.92
N ASP A 309 25.61 -6.99 -3.25
CA ASP A 309 24.35 -7.34 -2.60
C ASP A 309 23.12 -7.12 -3.52
N LEU A 310 23.35 -6.68 -4.76
CA LEU A 310 22.33 -6.48 -5.79
C LEU A 310 22.36 -7.59 -6.84
N VAL A 311 21.20 -8.16 -7.15
CA VAL A 311 21.02 -9.06 -8.29
C VAL A 311 19.93 -8.52 -9.19
N ILE A 312 20.21 -8.45 -10.49
CA ILE A 312 19.20 -8.12 -11.50
C ILE A 312 18.63 -9.43 -12.03
N LEU A 313 17.34 -9.65 -11.85
CA LEU A 313 16.66 -10.93 -12.07
C LEU A 313 16.75 -11.44 -13.52
N ARG A 314 16.73 -10.52 -14.49
CA ARG A 314 16.71 -10.83 -15.92
C ARG A 314 17.37 -9.72 -16.74
N HIS A 315 17.72 -10.04 -17.99
CA HIS A 315 18.25 -9.07 -18.95
C HIS A 315 17.31 -7.88 -19.15
N PHE A 316 17.88 -6.68 -19.30
CA PHE A 316 17.16 -5.42 -19.52
C PHE A 316 17.91 -4.55 -20.56
N ASP A 317 17.23 -3.57 -21.15
CA ASP A 317 17.85 -2.62 -22.08
C ASP A 317 18.62 -1.53 -21.30
N TYR A 318 19.89 -1.31 -21.65
CA TYR A 318 20.73 -0.31 -21.00
C TYR A 318 20.19 1.12 -21.11
N LYS A 319 19.35 1.42 -22.11
CA LYS A 319 18.67 2.72 -22.25
C LYS A 319 17.90 3.13 -20.99
N VAL A 320 17.40 2.17 -20.23
CA VAL A 320 16.68 2.39 -18.97
C VAL A 320 17.59 3.13 -17.97
N LEU A 321 18.90 2.91 -17.96
CA LEU A 321 19.82 3.61 -17.06
C LEU A 321 20.20 5.03 -17.54
N LEU A 322 19.81 5.40 -18.76
CA LEU A 322 20.19 6.66 -19.42
C LEU A 322 19.03 7.67 -19.48
N ILE A 323 17.99 7.48 -18.65
CA ILE A 323 16.85 8.41 -18.60
C ILE A 323 17.34 9.79 -18.15
N LYS A 324 16.98 10.82 -18.92
CA LYS A 324 17.35 12.20 -18.63
C LYS A 324 16.37 12.81 -17.64
N LEU A 325 16.92 13.61 -16.72
CA LEU A 325 16.14 14.44 -15.80
C LEU A 325 15.28 15.43 -16.59
N ASN A 326 14.03 15.58 -16.17
CA ASN A 326 13.17 16.62 -16.73
C ASN A 326 13.58 18.01 -16.19
N GLN A 327 13.12 19.08 -16.84
CA GLN A 327 13.47 20.46 -16.46
C GLN A 327 13.09 20.78 -15.00
N SER A 328 11.97 20.24 -14.50
CA SER A 328 11.55 20.44 -13.11
C SER A 328 12.52 19.80 -12.10
N GLN A 329 13.05 18.62 -12.42
CA GLN A 329 14.01 17.90 -11.59
C GLN A 329 15.38 18.57 -11.61
N LEU A 330 15.83 19.03 -12.79
CA LEU A 330 17.07 19.79 -12.91
C LEU A 330 17.00 21.10 -12.12
N ALA A 331 15.90 21.85 -12.25
CA ALA A 331 15.71 23.08 -11.49
C ALA A 331 15.72 22.84 -9.98
N GLU A 332 15.10 21.76 -9.50
CA GLU A 332 15.12 21.41 -8.07
C GLU A 332 16.50 20.94 -7.59
N MET A 333 17.28 20.26 -8.43
CA MET A 333 18.67 19.88 -8.11
C MET A 333 19.60 21.08 -8.00
N GLU A 334 19.40 22.12 -8.83
CA GLU A 334 20.19 23.35 -8.79
C GLU A 334 19.73 24.34 -7.70
N ARG A 335 18.53 24.15 -7.15
CA ARG A 335 17.94 25.09 -6.17
C ARG A 335 18.76 25.21 -4.88
N PRO A 336 19.27 24.13 -4.25
CA PRO A 336 20.06 24.22 -3.03
C PRO A 336 21.36 25.03 -3.20
N ASP A 337 21.97 24.99 -4.38
CA ASP A 337 23.22 25.74 -4.66
C ASP A 337 22.99 27.25 -4.85
N LYS A 338 21.72 27.68 -4.95
CA LYS A 338 21.30 29.07 -5.16
C LYS A 338 20.71 29.73 -3.90
N LEU A 339 20.58 28.99 -2.79
CA LEU A 339 20.14 29.47 -1.48
C LEU A 339 21.34 29.85 -0.62
#